data_AF-A0A4P7GSK7-F1
#
_entry.id   AF-A0A4P7GSK7-F1
#
_cell.length_a   1.000
_cell.length_b   1.000
_cell.length_c   1.000
_cell.angle_alpha   90.00
_cell.angle_beta   90.00
_cell.angle_gamma   90.00
#
_symmetry.space_group_name_H-M   'P 1'
#
loop_
_entity.id
_entity.type
_entity.pdbx_description
1 polymer ?
#
loop_
_entity_poly.entity_id
_entity_poly.type
_entity_poly.pdbx_seq_one_letter_code
_entity_poly.pdbx_strand_id
1 'polypeptide(L)'
;MKDLLVDEFQHAVADCLIRHRSVLDVLSKFQEANARVHRAVAKAVTGCGCISIHARRPQIPAHSTLRDLKTLMDDHIDGELCESCREALEEELGKQLFYLVALCNLFDINTFDLIIKENRKLSTLGMYHIS
;
A
#
# COMPACT_ATOMS: atom_id res chain seq x y z
N MET A 1 -7.76 6.40 -20.53
CA MET A 1 -8.77 6.52 -19.45
C MET A 1 -8.16 6.25 -18.08
N LYS A 2 -7.38 5.16 -17.91
CA LYS A 2 -6.64 4.92 -16.66
C LYS A 2 -5.51 5.92 -16.42
N ASP A 3 -4.84 6.34 -17.49
CA ASP A 3 -3.71 7.26 -17.50
C ASP A 3 -4.16 8.66 -17.02
N LEU A 4 -5.21 9.18 -17.66
CA LEU A 4 -5.85 10.46 -17.32
C LEU A 4 -6.21 10.57 -15.84
N LEU A 5 -6.74 9.50 -15.22
CA LEU A 5 -7.12 9.53 -13.80
C LEU A 5 -5.90 9.68 -12.88
N VAL A 6 -4.80 8.96 -13.16
CA VAL A 6 -3.58 9.03 -12.34
C VAL A 6 -2.92 10.39 -12.51
N ASP A 7 -2.86 10.89 -13.74
CA ASP A 7 -2.33 12.23 -14.02
C ASP A 7 -3.19 13.31 -13.36
N GLU A 8 -4.53 13.26 -13.49
CA GLU A 8 -5.46 14.20 -12.82
C GLU A 8 -5.25 14.21 -11.30
N PHE A 9 -5.11 13.03 -10.69
CA PHE A 9 -4.81 12.93 -9.26
C PHE A 9 -3.45 13.56 -8.92
N GLN A 10 -2.40 13.29 -9.71
CA GLN A 10 -1.08 13.87 -9.48
C GLN A 10 -1.07 15.40 -9.60
N HIS A 11 -1.80 15.96 -10.57
CA HIS A 11 -1.97 17.41 -10.71
C HIS A 11 -2.75 17.99 -9.52
N ALA A 12 -3.85 17.38 -9.10
CA ALA A 12 -4.62 17.81 -7.94
C ALA A 12 -3.78 17.81 -6.65
N VAL A 13 -2.91 16.82 -6.48
CA VAL A 13 -1.94 16.78 -5.37
C VAL A 13 -0.96 17.94 -5.47
N ALA A 14 -0.43 18.24 -6.65
CA ALA A 14 0.50 19.36 -6.85
C ALA A 14 -0.12 20.71 -6.44
N ASP A 15 -1.37 20.95 -6.80
CA ASP A 15 -2.11 22.16 -6.45
C ASP A 15 -2.33 22.30 -4.92
N CYS A 16 -2.34 21.19 -4.20
CA CYS A 16 -2.52 21.16 -2.75
C CYS A 16 -1.21 21.38 -1.95
N LEU A 17 -0.03 21.32 -2.58
CA LEU A 17 1.28 21.41 -1.90
C LEU A 17 1.75 22.84 -1.55
N ILE A 18 0.85 23.83 -1.54
CA ILE A 18 1.18 25.24 -1.31
C ILE A 18 1.82 25.48 0.08
N ARG A 19 1.40 24.74 1.12
CA ARG A 19 1.84 24.96 2.52
C ARG A 19 2.95 24.02 3.01
N HIS A 20 3.09 22.83 2.42
CA HIS A 20 4.03 21.79 2.85
C HIS A 20 4.92 21.34 1.69
N ARG A 21 5.57 22.32 1.04
CA ARG A 21 6.44 22.08 -0.12
C ARG A 21 7.84 21.58 0.27
N SER A 22 8.21 21.71 1.54
CA SER A 22 9.47 21.17 2.03
C SER A 22 9.46 19.65 1.88
N VAL A 23 10.52 19.10 1.29
CA VAL A 23 10.71 17.64 1.21
C VAL A 23 10.67 16.99 2.59
N LEU A 24 11.16 17.68 3.62
CA LEU A 24 11.13 17.18 5.00
C LEU A 24 9.71 17.11 5.57
N ASP A 25 8.85 18.06 5.19
CA ASP A 25 7.44 18.07 5.61
C ASP A 25 6.70 16.90 4.96
N VAL A 26 6.88 16.72 3.64
CA VAL A 26 6.26 15.61 2.89
C VAL A 26 6.72 14.26 3.43
N LEU A 27 8.02 14.08 3.68
CA LEU A 27 8.54 12.83 4.27
C LEU A 27 7.98 12.57 5.67
N SER A 28 7.92 13.60 6.52
CA SER A 28 7.35 13.48 7.88
C SER A 28 5.88 13.11 7.84
N LYS A 29 5.11 13.73 6.93
CA LYS A 29 3.69 13.44 6.75
C LYS A 29 3.42 12.08 6.12
N PHE A 30 4.26 11.65 5.19
CA PHE A 30 4.20 10.30 4.64
C PHE A 30 4.40 9.24 5.74
N GLN A 31 5.38 9.45 6.63
CA GLN A 31 5.60 8.57 7.77
C GLN A 31 4.44 8.59 8.76
N GLU A 32 3.86 9.76 9.04
CA GLU A 32 2.67 9.88 9.89
C GLU A 32 1.48 9.11 9.32
N ALA A 33 1.22 9.26 8.02
CA ALA A 33 0.15 8.53 7.33
C ALA A 33 0.38 7.01 7.38
N ASN A 34 1.61 6.54 7.16
CA ASN A 34 1.95 5.12 7.28
C ASN A 34 1.68 4.58 8.70
N ALA A 35 2.03 5.35 9.74
CA ALA A 35 1.75 4.97 11.11
C ALA A 35 0.23 4.89 11.41
N ARG A 36 -0.58 5.74 10.76
CA ARG A 36 -2.04 5.70 10.90
C ARG A 36 -2.66 4.50 10.20
N VAL A 37 -2.16 4.11 9.02
CA VAL A 37 -2.54 2.85 8.34
C VAL A 37 -2.30 1.66 9.27
N HIS A 38 -1.11 1.57 9.87
CA HIS A 38 -0.80 0.51 10.84
C HIS A 38 -1.77 0.50 12.02
N ARG A 39 -2.10 1.68 12.56
CA ARG A 39 -3.05 1.82 13.67
C ARG A 39 -4.47 1.38 13.28
N ALA A 40 -4.92 1.67 12.07
CA ALA A 40 -6.24 1.25 11.59
C ALA A 40 -6.34 -0.29 11.58
N VAL A 41 -5.32 -0.97 11.05
CA VAL A 41 -5.23 -2.44 11.09
C VAL A 41 -5.17 -2.96 12.53
N ALA A 42 -4.29 -2.41 13.37
CA ALA A 42 -4.17 -2.83 14.77
C ALA A 42 -5.48 -2.64 15.55
N LYS A 43 -6.23 -1.57 15.28
CA LYS A 43 -7.54 -1.31 15.89
C LYS A 43 -8.60 -2.29 15.40
N ALA A 44 -8.59 -2.67 14.12
CA ALA A 44 -9.49 -3.69 13.59
C ALA A 44 -9.32 -5.03 14.32
N VAL A 45 -8.07 -5.38 14.68
CA VAL A 45 -7.75 -6.60 15.44
C VAL A 45 -8.07 -6.47 16.93
N THR A 46 -7.55 -5.43 17.60
CA THR A 46 -7.54 -5.35 19.07
C THR A 46 -8.74 -4.63 19.67
N GLY A 47 -9.28 -3.65 18.97
CA GLY A 47 -10.38 -2.81 19.45
C GLY A 47 -11.73 -3.22 18.89
N CYS A 48 -11.82 -3.46 17.58
CA CYS A 48 -13.06 -3.89 16.93
C CYS A 48 -13.24 -5.41 16.99
N GLY A 49 -12.17 -6.17 16.76
CA GLY A 49 -12.21 -7.64 16.69
C GLY A 49 -12.89 -8.19 15.43
N CYS A 50 -13.06 -7.39 14.37
CA CYS A 50 -13.66 -7.85 13.11
C CYS A 50 -12.72 -8.78 12.31
N ILE A 51 -11.42 -8.66 12.57
CA ILE A 51 -10.40 -9.57 12.08
C ILE A 51 -9.52 -10.07 13.24
N SER A 52 -8.87 -11.20 13.06
CA SER A 52 -7.87 -11.76 13.99
C SER A 52 -6.58 -12.10 13.24
N ILE A 53 -5.44 -12.04 13.93
CA ILE A 53 -4.14 -12.40 13.35
C ILE A 53 -3.70 -13.76 13.90
N HIS A 54 -3.60 -14.76 13.02
CA HIS A 54 -3.15 -16.11 13.34
C HIS A 54 -1.78 -16.40 12.70
N ALA A 55 -0.76 -15.70 13.20
CA ALA A 55 0.61 -15.84 12.71
C ALA A 55 1.22 -17.20 13.08
N ARG A 56 1.55 -18.01 12.08
CA ARG A 56 2.21 -19.32 12.25
C ARG A 56 3.32 -19.48 11.23
N ARG A 57 4.36 -20.24 11.57
CA ARG A 57 5.37 -20.62 10.59
C ARG A 57 4.70 -21.50 9.52
N PRO A 58 4.75 -21.14 8.22
CA PRO A 58 4.21 -21.98 7.16
C PRO A 58 4.90 -23.35 7.17
N GLN A 59 4.12 -24.43 7.10
CA GLN A 59 4.68 -25.77 6.93
C GLN A 59 4.91 -26.01 5.44
N ILE A 60 6.16 -25.89 5.02
CA ILE A 60 6.59 -26.11 3.64
C ILE A 60 7.18 -27.52 3.54
N PRO A 61 6.53 -28.46 2.84
CA PRO A 61 7.08 -29.78 2.57
C PRO A 61 8.46 -29.71 1.91
N ALA A 62 9.34 -30.68 2.22
CA ALA A 62 10.71 -30.71 1.71
C ALA A 62 10.83 -30.78 0.18
N HIS A 63 9.76 -31.20 -0.50
CA HIS A 63 9.70 -31.34 -1.97
C HIS A 63 8.87 -30.26 -2.65
N SER A 64 8.47 -29.20 -1.94
CA SER A 64 7.70 -28.10 -2.52
C SER A 64 8.53 -27.28 -3.50
N THR A 65 7.95 -26.99 -4.65
CA THR A 65 8.49 -26.06 -5.64
C THR A 65 8.15 -24.62 -5.27
N LEU A 66 8.82 -23.65 -5.90
CA LEU A 66 8.46 -22.23 -5.78
C LEU A 66 7.00 -21.95 -6.17
N ARG A 67 6.41 -22.77 -7.05
CA ARG A 67 5.01 -22.64 -7.45
C ARG A 67 4.04 -23.03 -6.37
N ASP A 68 4.40 -24.04 -5.59
CA ASP A 68 3.58 -24.54 -4.49
C ASP A 68 3.53 -23.53 -3.33
N LEU A 69 4.56 -22.69 -3.18
CA LEU A 69 4.60 -21.65 -2.15
C LEU A 69 3.41 -20.68 -2.24
N LYS A 70 2.96 -20.33 -3.44
CA LYS A 70 1.79 -19.43 -3.61
C LYS A 70 0.52 -19.98 -2.95
N THR A 71 0.37 -21.30 -2.90
CA THR A 71 -0.78 -21.96 -2.28
C THR A 71 -0.55 -22.37 -0.82
N LEU A 72 0.71 -22.43 -0.38
CA LEU A 72 1.09 -22.84 0.97
C LEU A 72 1.25 -21.66 1.94
N MET A 73 1.42 -20.45 1.43
CA MET A 73 1.52 -19.25 2.24
C MET A 73 0.12 -18.72 2.58
N ASP A 74 -0.12 -18.60 3.89
CA ASP A 74 -1.29 -17.96 4.49
C ASP A 74 -1.00 -16.46 4.66
N ASP A 75 -2.03 -15.61 4.55
CA ASP A 75 -1.92 -14.18 4.84
C ASP A 75 -2.02 -13.86 6.35
N HIS A 76 -2.33 -14.88 7.16
CA HIS A 76 -2.49 -14.84 8.61
C HIS A 76 -3.66 -14.00 9.11
N ILE A 77 -4.63 -13.66 8.25
CA ILE A 77 -5.79 -12.85 8.61
C ILE A 77 -7.04 -13.75 8.60
N ASP A 78 -7.67 -13.89 9.76
CA ASP A 78 -8.98 -14.54 9.88
C ASP A 78 -10.08 -13.48 10.04
N GLY A 79 -11.17 -13.64 9.29
CA GLY A 79 -12.30 -12.72 9.27
C GLY A 79 -12.22 -11.66 8.19
N GLU A 80 -13.15 -10.71 8.22
CA GLU A 80 -13.24 -9.63 7.25
C GLU A 80 -13.44 -8.28 7.95
N LEU A 81 -12.83 -7.23 7.40
CA LEU A 81 -13.05 -5.88 7.91
C LEU A 81 -14.52 -5.52 7.79
N CYS A 82 -15.13 -5.13 8.92
CA CYS A 82 -16.44 -4.49 8.92
C CYS A 82 -16.36 -3.12 8.21
N GLU A 83 -17.52 -2.61 7.77
CA GLU A 83 -17.64 -1.35 7.02
C GLU A 83 -16.87 -0.20 7.68
N SER A 84 -17.07 0.03 8.97
CA SER A 84 -16.37 1.11 9.69
C SER A 84 -14.85 0.96 9.72
N CYS A 85 -14.32 -0.26 9.88
CA CYS A 85 -12.87 -0.48 9.87
C CYS A 85 -12.30 -0.38 8.46
N ARG A 86 -13.06 -0.80 7.44
CA ARG A 86 -12.70 -0.66 6.03
C ARG A 86 -12.61 0.81 5.63
N GLU A 87 -13.64 1.60 5.93
CA GLU A 87 -13.65 3.05 5.66
C GLU A 87 -12.45 3.75 6.32
N ALA A 88 -12.20 3.46 7.60
CA ALA A 88 -11.07 4.03 8.32
C ALA A 88 -9.72 3.66 7.71
N LEU A 89 -9.56 2.41 7.23
CA LEU A 89 -8.32 1.97 6.57
C LEU A 89 -8.16 2.63 5.20
N GLU A 90 -9.23 2.72 4.41
CA GLU A 90 -9.24 3.37 3.09
C GLU A 90 -8.91 4.86 3.21
N GLU A 91 -9.43 5.56 4.21
CA GLU A 91 -9.12 6.97 4.47
C GLU A 91 -7.62 7.18 4.72
N GLU A 92 -7.00 6.34 5.57
CA GLU A 92 -5.58 6.47 5.90
C GLU A 92 -4.67 6.02 4.74
N LEU A 93 -5.07 5.00 3.97
CA LEU A 93 -4.38 4.61 2.73
C LEU A 93 -4.45 5.73 1.69
N GLY A 94 -5.59 6.43 1.58
CA GLY A 94 -5.74 7.59 0.70
C GLY A 94 -4.79 8.73 1.06
N LYS A 95 -4.64 9.04 2.35
CA LYS A 95 -3.66 10.03 2.83
C LYS A 95 -2.23 9.59 2.55
N GLN A 96 -1.92 8.31 2.75
CA GLN A 96 -0.60 7.78 2.42
C GLN A 96 -0.29 7.91 0.93
N LEU A 97 -1.26 7.58 0.07
CA LEU A 97 -1.13 7.72 -1.39
C LEU A 97 -0.93 9.19 -1.80
N PHE A 98 -1.68 10.12 -1.20
CA PHE A 98 -1.49 11.56 -1.41
C PHE A 98 -0.03 11.97 -1.18
N TYR A 99 0.57 11.56 -0.06
CA TYR A 99 1.94 11.95 0.26
C TYR A 99 3.00 11.21 -0.58
N LEU A 100 2.71 9.99 -1.04
CA LEU A 100 3.56 9.31 -2.04
C LEU A 100 3.59 10.09 -3.35
N VAL A 101 2.42 10.48 -3.87
CA VAL A 101 2.31 11.26 -5.11
C VAL A 101 2.88 12.66 -4.94
N ALA A 102 2.74 13.27 -3.76
CA ALA A 102 3.41 14.52 -3.43
C ALA A 102 4.94 14.41 -3.54
N LEU A 103 5.50 13.28 -3.09
CA LEU A 103 6.92 13.00 -3.24
C LEU A 103 7.32 12.86 -4.72
N CYS A 104 6.50 12.18 -5.52
CA CYS A 104 6.69 12.10 -6.98
C CYS A 104 6.73 13.49 -7.61
N ASN A 105 5.81 14.38 -7.24
CA ASN A 105 5.79 15.77 -7.72
C ASN A 105 7.06 16.56 -7.34
N LEU A 106 7.59 16.36 -6.13
CA LEU A 106 8.82 17.05 -5.70
C LEU A 106 10.07 16.63 -6.49
N PHE A 107 10.08 15.41 -7.01
CA PHE A 107 11.21 14.86 -7.76
C PHE A 107 10.95 14.74 -9.27
N ASP A 108 9.90 15.38 -9.78
CA ASP A 108 9.53 15.36 -11.20
C ASP A 108 9.35 13.93 -11.76
N ILE A 109 8.75 13.06 -10.94
CA ILE A 109 8.43 11.68 -11.31
C ILE A 109 6.97 11.61 -11.73
N ASN A 110 6.70 11.16 -12.96
CA ASN A 110 5.33 10.83 -13.37
C ASN A 110 4.88 9.52 -12.70
N THR A 111 3.78 9.58 -11.94
CA THR A 111 3.24 8.46 -11.15
C THR A 111 2.71 7.35 -12.05
N PHE A 112 2.09 7.70 -13.17
CA PHE A 112 1.56 6.72 -14.12
C PHE A 112 2.69 5.91 -14.77
N ASP A 113 3.77 6.58 -15.21
CA ASP A 113 4.98 5.94 -15.73
C ASP A 113 5.66 5.06 -14.69
N LEU A 114 5.71 5.51 -13.43
CA LEU A 114 6.22 4.71 -12.30
C LEU A 114 5.41 3.41 -12.15
N ILE A 115 4.08 3.48 -12.17
CA ILE A 115 3.20 2.31 -12.11
C ILE A 115 3.42 1.38 -13.31
N ILE A 116 3.52 1.92 -14.53
CA ILE A 116 3.82 1.11 -15.73
C ILE A 116 5.16 0.37 -15.56
N LYS A 117 6.19 1.07 -15.08
CA LYS A 117 7.53 0.52 -14.89
C LYS A 117 7.52 -0.63 -13.90
N GLU A 118 6.86 -0.48 -12.76
CA GLU A 118 6.72 -1.56 -11.77
C GLU A 118 5.86 -2.71 -12.29
N ASN A 119 4.75 -2.43 -12.98
CA ASN A 119 3.91 -3.47 -13.57
C ASN A 119 4.65 -4.30 -14.63
N ARG A 120 5.54 -3.69 -15.43
CA ARG A 120 6.40 -4.42 -16.37
C ARG A 120 7.37 -5.36 -15.65
N LYS A 121 8.00 -4.91 -14.55
CA LYS A 121 8.86 -5.79 -13.74
C LYS A 121 8.08 -6.98 -13.19
N LEU A 122 6.91 -6.74 -12.63
CA LEU A 122 6.02 -7.80 -12.11
C LEU A 122 5.60 -8.78 -13.21
N SER A 123 5.24 -8.27 -14.40
CA SER A 123 4.84 -9.12 -15.53
C SER A 123 6.00 -9.92 -16.12
N THR A 124 7.23 -9.42 -16.00
CA THR A 124 8.44 -10.06 -16.55
C THR A 124 8.96 -11.15 -15.62
N LEU A 125 9.00 -10.86 -14.32
CA LEU A 125 9.51 -11.79 -13.30
C LEU A 125 8.41 -12.73 -12.79
N GLY A 126 7.14 -12.32 -12.85
CA GLY A 126 6.01 -13.10 -12.37
C GLY A 126 6.22 -13.59 -10.94
N MET A 127 6.10 -14.90 -10.73
CA MET A 127 6.33 -15.54 -9.44
C MET A 127 7.79 -15.53 -8.96
N TYR A 128 8.74 -15.16 -9.82
CA TYR A 128 10.15 -15.01 -9.46
C TYR A 128 10.48 -13.60 -8.99
N HIS A 129 9.49 -12.71 -8.92
CA HIS A 129 9.62 -11.41 -8.29
C HIS A 129 9.64 -11.60 -6.76
N ILE A 130 10.80 -12.00 -6.24
CA ILE A 130 11.07 -12.10 -4.81
C ILE A 130 11.79 -10.80 -4.45
N SER A 131 11.07 -9.81 -3.93
CA SER A 131 11.68 -8.62 -3.33
C SER A 131 12.25 -8.94 -1.95
#